data_AF-A0A3T7S3Q7-F1
#
_entry.id   AF-A0A3T7S3Q7-F1
#
_cell.length_a   1.000
_cell.length_b   1.000
_cell.length_c   1.000
_cell.angle_alpha   90.00
_cell.angle_beta   90.00
_cell.angle_gamma   90.00
#
_symmetry.space_group_name_H-M   'P 1'
#
loop_
_entity.id
_entity.type
_entity.pdbx_description
1 polymer ?
#
loop_
_entity_poly.entity_id
_entity_poly.type
_entity_poly.pdbx_seq_one_letter_code
_entity_poly.pdbx_strand_id
1 'polypeptide(L)'
;NSQSDLDSIQAEITQRLNEIDRVSGQTQFNGVKVLAQDNTLTIQVGANDGETIDIDLKQINSQTLGLDTLSVQDAYTPKGTAVTRDVTTYKNGGTTLTAPNAAAIDTALGTTGAAGTAAVKFKDGNYFVEVTGTTKDGLYEATVDAAGAVTMTANKATVTGASTVTENQIVDAVTPTPVDTVAAATALTNAGVTGATGNTSLVKMSFEDKNGKVTDAGYALKVGNDYYAADYDEKTGEIKAKTVNYTDATGATKTGAVKFGGANGKTEVVTTVDGNTYQASDVKGHNFQSGGALSEAVTTKTENPLAKIDAALAQVDALRSDLGAVQNRFNSAITNLGNTVNNLSEARSRIEDSDYATEVSNMSRAQILQQAGTSVLAQANQVPQNVLSLLR
;
A
#
# COMPACT_ATOMS: atom_id res chain seq x y z
N ASN A 1 6.08 20.38 -21.80
CA ASN A 1 5.15 19.64 -20.92
C ASN A 1 4.68 20.53 -19.79
N SER A 2 3.38 20.55 -19.55
CA SER A 2 2.79 21.04 -18.30
C SER A 2 3.07 20.05 -17.18
N GLN A 3 2.93 20.46 -15.93
CA GLN A 3 3.06 19.54 -14.79
C GLN A 3 2.04 18.40 -14.86
N SER A 4 0.84 18.66 -15.37
CA SER A 4 -0.18 17.64 -15.61
C SER A 4 0.29 16.57 -16.61
N ASP A 5 1.01 16.97 -17.66
CA ASP A 5 1.59 16.03 -18.61
C ASP A 5 2.69 15.19 -17.93
N LEU A 6 3.53 15.82 -17.11
CA LEU A 6 4.60 15.13 -16.37
C LEU A 6 4.04 14.16 -15.32
N ASP A 7 2.94 14.51 -14.64
CA ASP A 7 2.23 13.61 -13.74
C ASP A 7 1.69 12.37 -14.49
N SER A 8 1.14 12.58 -15.69
CA SER A 8 0.62 11.49 -16.52
C SER A 8 1.74 10.56 -17.00
N ILE A 9 2.87 11.13 -17.44
CA ILE A 9 4.07 10.36 -17.79
C ILE A 9 4.61 9.62 -16.57
N GLN A 10 4.65 10.26 -15.39
CA GLN A 10 5.09 9.62 -14.16
C GLN A 10 4.21 8.43 -13.77
N ALA A 11 2.89 8.53 -13.96
CA ALA A 11 1.97 7.44 -13.70
C ALA A 11 2.31 6.22 -14.58
N GLU A 12 2.62 6.43 -15.87
CA GLU A 12 3.07 5.33 -16.75
C GLU A 12 4.43 4.78 -16.31
N ILE A 13 5.41 5.64 -16.01
CA ILE A 13 6.74 5.21 -15.51
C ILE A 13 6.58 4.33 -14.27
N THR A 14 5.75 4.76 -13.31
CA THR A 14 5.48 4.02 -12.07
C THR A 14 4.85 2.66 -12.37
N GLN A 15 3.90 2.57 -13.32
CA GLN A 15 3.33 1.30 -13.73
C GLN A 15 4.36 0.35 -14.36
N ARG A 16 5.30 0.88 -15.16
CA ARG A 16 6.38 0.08 -15.75
C ARG A 16 7.36 -0.43 -14.70
N LEU A 17 7.73 0.41 -13.72
CA LEU A 17 8.59 0.01 -12.61
C LEU A 17 7.92 -1.06 -11.73
N ASN A 18 6.64 -0.88 -11.41
CA ASN A 18 5.87 -1.89 -10.68
C ASN A 18 5.80 -3.24 -11.43
N GLU A 19 5.69 -3.21 -12.75
CA GLU A 19 5.72 -4.42 -13.58
C GLU A 19 7.10 -5.10 -13.57
N ILE A 20 8.20 -4.33 -13.58
CA ILE A 20 9.56 -4.85 -13.40
C ILE A 20 9.67 -5.57 -12.05
N ASP A 21 9.19 -4.96 -10.97
CA ASP A 21 9.23 -5.54 -9.62
C ASP A 21 8.36 -6.79 -9.50
N ARG A 22 7.19 -6.79 -10.15
CA ARG A 22 6.33 -7.97 -10.22
C ARG A 22 7.02 -9.12 -10.96
N VAL A 23 7.63 -8.85 -12.11
CA VAL A 23 8.37 -9.86 -12.89
C VAL A 23 9.55 -10.40 -12.07
N SER A 24 10.29 -9.52 -11.40
CA SER A 24 11.40 -9.88 -10.50
C SER A 24 10.97 -10.87 -9.41
N GLY A 25 9.92 -10.52 -8.65
CA GLY A 25 9.46 -11.31 -7.51
C GLY A 25 8.67 -12.57 -7.88
N GLN A 26 8.11 -12.65 -9.09
CA GLN A 26 7.22 -13.75 -9.47
C GLN A 26 7.85 -14.78 -10.41
N THR A 27 8.78 -14.38 -11.28
CA THR A 27 9.39 -15.29 -12.27
C THR A 27 10.11 -16.43 -11.57
N GLN A 28 9.74 -17.66 -11.93
CA GLN A 28 10.29 -18.85 -11.30
C GLN A 28 10.49 -19.99 -12.28
N PHE A 29 11.48 -20.82 -11.99
CA PHE A 29 11.67 -22.12 -12.62
C PHE A 29 11.85 -23.17 -11.52
N ASN A 30 10.98 -24.18 -11.51
CA ASN A 30 10.98 -25.24 -10.50
C ASN A 30 11.02 -24.70 -9.05
N GLY A 31 10.27 -23.62 -8.78
CA GLY A 31 10.22 -22.95 -7.48
C GLY A 31 11.36 -21.96 -7.19
N VAL A 32 12.45 -21.95 -7.97
CA VAL A 32 13.54 -20.99 -7.81
C VAL A 32 13.15 -19.65 -8.41
N LYS A 33 13.20 -18.58 -7.61
CA LYS A 33 12.93 -17.20 -8.03
C LYS A 33 14.14 -16.61 -8.75
N VAL A 34 14.13 -16.70 -10.08
CA VAL A 34 15.34 -16.50 -10.90
C VAL A 34 15.87 -15.06 -10.95
N LEU A 35 15.08 -14.06 -10.54
CA LEU A 35 15.44 -12.65 -10.57
C LEU A 35 15.27 -11.94 -9.20
N ALA A 36 14.85 -12.66 -8.16
CA ALA A 36 14.47 -12.05 -6.89
C ALA A 36 15.64 -11.85 -5.91
N GLN A 37 16.75 -12.56 -6.12
CA GLN A 37 17.92 -12.54 -5.26
C GLN A 37 19.19 -12.90 -6.04
N ASP A 38 20.33 -12.43 -5.55
CA ASP A 38 21.63 -12.93 -5.98
C ASP A 38 21.80 -14.38 -5.51
N ASN A 39 22.07 -15.29 -6.45
CA ASN A 39 22.25 -16.71 -6.15
C ASN A 39 23.04 -17.39 -7.27
N THR A 40 23.95 -18.30 -6.93
CA THR A 40 24.64 -19.14 -7.92
C THR A 40 24.02 -20.53 -7.92
N LEU A 41 23.46 -20.93 -9.06
CA LEU A 41 22.95 -22.30 -9.27
C LEU A 41 24.01 -23.15 -9.94
N THR A 42 24.52 -24.14 -9.22
CA THR A 42 25.49 -25.10 -9.75
C THR A 42 24.78 -26.33 -10.28
N ILE A 43 24.93 -26.62 -11.57
CA ILE A 43 24.33 -27.78 -12.24
C ILE A 43 25.44 -28.76 -12.64
N GLN A 44 25.34 -30.01 -12.18
CA GLN A 44 26.24 -31.07 -12.60
C GLN A 44 25.95 -31.47 -14.05
N VAL A 45 27.00 -31.44 -14.88
CA VAL A 45 26.95 -31.74 -16.31
C VAL A 45 27.96 -32.81 -16.72
N GLY A 46 28.68 -33.38 -15.77
CA GLY A 46 29.59 -34.49 -15.96
C GLY A 46 29.25 -35.69 -15.08
N ALA A 47 30.04 -36.75 -15.23
CA ALA A 47 29.81 -38.01 -14.52
C ALA A 47 30.38 -37.99 -13.09
N ASN A 48 31.35 -37.12 -12.82
CA ASN A 48 32.04 -37.05 -11.53
C ASN A 48 31.62 -35.82 -10.72
N ASP A 49 31.85 -35.88 -9.41
CA ASP A 49 31.61 -34.75 -8.51
C ASP A 49 32.46 -33.54 -8.90
N GLY A 50 31.84 -32.36 -8.94
CA GLY A 50 32.49 -31.10 -9.30
C GLY A 50 32.55 -30.79 -10.80
N GLU A 51 32.11 -31.68 -11.69
CA GLU A 51 31.96 -31.40 -13.12
C GLU A 51 30.67 -30.61 -13.39
N THR A 52 30.69 -29.32 -13.06
CA THR A 52 29.49 -28.47 -13.04
C THR A 52 29.61 -27.24 -13.95
N ILE A 53 28.45 -26.66 -14.25
CA ILE A 53 28.32 -25.31 -14.82
C ILE A 53 27.47 -24.50 -13.86
N ASP A 54 27.98 -23.32 -13.50
CA ASP A 54 27.28 -22.37 -12.66
C ASP A 54 26.43 -21.41 -13.48
N ILE A 55 25.29 -21.04 -12.91
CA ILE A 55 24.40 -19.97 -13.39
C ILE A 55 24.34 -18.91 -12.30
N ASP A 56 24.98 -17.78 -12.53
CA ASP A 56 24.93 -16.64 -11.60
C ASP A 56 23.65 -15.83 -11.83
N LEU A 57 22.67 -16.07 -10.98
CA LEU A 57 21.45 -15.29 -10.91
C LEU A 57 21.70 -14.01 -10.11
N LYS A 58 21.08 -12.92 -10.56
CA LYS A 58 21.15 -11.60 -9.95
C LYS A 58 19.77 -11.09 -9.61
N GLN A 59 19.66 -10.35 -8.51
CA GLN A 59 18.46 -9.61 -8.20
C GLN A 59 18.28 -8.46 -9.18
N ILE A 60 17.21 -8.50 -9.97
CA ILE A 60 16.87 -7.43 -10.94
C ILE A 60 15.50 -6.90 -10.59
N ASN A 61 15.43 -5.72 -9.98
CA ASN A 61 14.21 -4.99 -9.67
C ASN A 61 14.46 -3.47 -9.81
N SER A 62 13.44 -2.64 -9.62
CA SER A 62 13.54 -1.18 -9.74
C SER A 62 14.63 -0.60 -8.84
N GLN A 63 14.79 -1.13 -7.62
CA GLN A 63 15.83 -0.70 -6.67
C GLN A 63 17.24 -1.06 -7.14
N THR A 64 17.50 -2.32 -7.50
CA THR A 64 18.85 -2.76 -7.93
C THR A 64 19.27 -2.13 -9.25
N LEU A 65 18.29 -1.78 -10.10
CA LEU A 65 18.48 -0.98 -11.31
C LEU A 65 18.65 0.52 -11.03
N GLY A 66 18.45 0.99 -9.80
CA GLY A 66 18.57 2.40 -9.39
C GLY A 66 17.48 3.33 -9.94
N LEU A 67 16.29 2.77 -10.19
CA LEU A 67 15.14 3.45 -10.80
C LEU A 67 13.91 3.53 -9.87
N ASP A 68 13.96 2.95 -8.68
CA ASP A 68 12.89 2.99 -7.67
C ASP A 68 12.44 4.41 -7.32
N THR A 69 13.37 5.37 -7.32
CA THR A 69 13.07 6.79 -7.12
C THR A 69 13.05 7.63 -8.41
N LEU A 70 12.89 7.00 -9.58
CA LEU A 70 12.85 7.72 -10.85
C LEU A 70 11.59 8.60 -10.92
N SER A 71 11.79 9.91 -10.98
CA SER A 71 10.71 10.87 -11.19
C SER A 71 11.02 11.94 -12.22
N VAL A 72 10.04 12.22 -13.07
CA VAL A 72 10.05 13.32 -14.04
C VAL A 72 9.16 14.49 -13.60
N GLN A 73 8.50 14.39 -12.44
CA GLN A 73 7.56 15.39 -11.97
C GLN A 73 8.26 16.69 -11.56
N ASP A 74 7.59 17.81 -11.81
CA ASP A 74 7.95 19.10 -11.25
C ASP A 74 7.01 19.42 -10.08
N ALA A 75 7.53 20.11 -9.06
CA ALA A 75 6.73 20.55 -7.92
C ALA A 75 5.66 21.57 -8.33
N TYR A 76 4.46 21.41 -7.79
CA TYR A 76 3.44 22.44 -7.78
C TYR A 76 3.67 23.39 -6.60
N THR A 77 3.18 24.62 -6.71
CA THR A 77 3.17 25.56 -5.59
C THR A 77 1.90 25.32 -4.75
N PRO A 78 2.00 24.83 -3.51
CA PRO A 78 0.83 24.65 -2.65
C PRO A 78 0.27 26.00 -2.20
N LYS A 79 -1.04 26.18 -2.29
CA LYS A 79 -1.79 27.34 -1.81
C LYS A 79 -2.87 26.88 -0.83
N GLY A 80 -2.90 27.48 0.35
CA GLY A 80 -3.93 27.24 1.35
C GLY A 80 -4.70 28.53 1.67
N THR A 81 -6.01 28.52 1.45
CA THR A 81 -6.90 29.61 1.87
C THR A 81 -7.54 29.26 3.21
N ALA A 82 -7.41 30.11 4.23
CA ALA A 82 -7.97 29.83 5.55
C ALA A 82 -9.48 29.59 5.49
N VAL A 83 -9.94 28.53 6.16
CA VAL A 83 -11.37 28.24 6.30
C VAL A 83 -11.88 28.95 7.55
N THR A 84 -12.86 29.81 7.35
CA THR A 84 -13.53 30.55 8.43
C THR A 84 -15.00 30.19 8.50
N ARG A 85 -15.59 30.36 9.70
CA ARG A 85 -17.03 30.38 9.90
C ARG A 85 -17.45 31.72 10.47
N ASP A 86 -18.58 32.20 9.98
CA ASP A 86 -19.20 33.40 10.47
C ASP A 86 -19.74 33.16 11.88
N VAL A 87 -19.23 33.91 12.84
CA VAL A 87 -19.73 33.94 14.21
C VAL A 87 -20.51 35.23 14.39
N THR A 88 -21.79 35.08 14.73
CA THR A 88 -22.65 36.20 15.08
C THR A 88 -22.47 36.53 16.55
N THR A 89 -22.01 37.74 16.84
CA THR A 89 -21.98 38.28 18.21
C THR A 89 -23.21 39.13 18.45
N TYR A 90 -23.59 39.25 19.72
CA TYR A 90 -24.76 40.01 20.14
C TYR A 90 -24.39 41.03 21.21
N LYS A 91 -25.09 42.17 21.19
CA LYS A 91 -24.97 43.23 22.20
C LYS A 91 -26.33 43.68 22.68
N ASN A 92 -26.35 44.37 23.82
CA ASN A 92 -27.54 45.03 24.34
C ASN A 92 -28.05 46.10 23.35
N GLY A 93 -29.36 46.05 23.08
CA GLY A 93 -30.09 46.88 22.13
C GLY A 93 -31.00 47.93 22.77
N GLY A 94 -30.79 48.29 24.03
CA GLY A 94 -31.43 49.43 24.70
C GLY A 94 -32.87 49.21 25.18
N THR A 95 -33.61 48.24 24.64
CA THR A 95 -34.95 47.87 25.16
C THR A 95 -34.79 46.99 26.40
N THR A 96 -35.22 47.48 27.56
CA THR A 96 -35.21 46.70 28.81
C THR A 96 -36.18 45.52 28.73
N LEU A 97 -35.71 44.34 29.15
CA LEU A 97 -36.53 43.14 29.22
C LEU A 97 -37.25 43.06 30.55
N THR A 98 -38.56 42.79 30.49
CA THR A 98 -39.38 42.54 31.67
C THR A 98 -39.59 41.03 31.81
N ALA A 99 -38.96 40.44 32.83
CA ALA A 99 -39.11 39.03 33.14
C ALA A 99 -40.56 38.68 33.52
N PRO A 100 -41.02 37.44 33.25
CA PRO A 100 -42.36 37.00 33.62
C PRO A 100 -42.55 37.05 35.14
N ASN A 101 -43.71 37.55 35.57
CA ASN A 101 -44.07 37.58 36.99
C ASN A 101 -44.54 36.18 37.48
N ALA A 102 -44.70 36.04 38.81
CA ALA A 102 -45.09 34.76 39.42
C ALA A 102 -46.37 34.13 38.82
N ALA A 103 -47.39 34.94 38.52
CA ALA A 103 -48.64 34.45 37.91
C ALA A 103 -48.44 33.93 36.47
N ALA A 104 -47.58 34.59 35.69
CA ALA A 104 -47.22 34.16 34.35
C ALA A 104 -46.40 32.87 34.37
N ILE A 105 -45.48 32.72 35.33
CA ILE A 105 -44.73 31.47 35.55
C ILE A 105 -45.69 30.34 35.92
N ASP A 106 -46.60 30.58 36.87
CA ASP A 106 -47.62 29.61 37.27
C ASP A 106 -48.49 29.15 36.11
N THR A 107 -48.92 30.10 35.27
CA THR A 107 -49.72 29.82 34.08
C THR A 107 -48.93 28.99 33.06
N ALA A 108 -47.67 29.35 32.78
CA ALA A 108 -46.83 28.66 31.80
C ALA A 108 -46.44 27.25 32.26
N LEU A 109 -46.27 27.03 33.56
CA LEU A 109 -45.84 25.76 34.14
C LEU A 109 -47.00 24.91 34.68
N GLY A 110 -48.22 25.44 34.69
CA GLY A 110 -49.41 24.78 35.26
C GLY A 110 -49.28 24.56 36.77
N THR A 111 -48.72 25.53 37.50
CA THR A 111 -48.57 25.52 38.96
C THR A 111 -49.48 26.58 39.61
N THR A 112 -49.64 26.56 40.94
CA THR A 112 -50.41 27.58 41.68
C THR A 112 -49.63 28.05 42.90
N GLY A 113 -49.41 29.37 43.00
CA GLY A 113 -48.80 30.02 44.15
C GLY A 113 -47.28 29.92 44.23
N ALA A 114 -46.58 29.72 43.10
CA ALA A 114 -45.13 29.59 43.12
C ALA A 114 -44.44 30.96 43.35
N ALA A 115 -43.67 31.08 44.43
CA ALA A 115 -42.78 32.22 44.70
C ALA A 115 -41.46 32.15 43.89
N GLY A 116 -41.54 31.63 42.66
CA GLY A 116 -40.36 31.44 41.81
C GLY A 116 -39.77 32.76 41.33
N THR A 117 -38.45 32.79 41.14
CA THR A 117 -37.78 33.91 40.46
C THR A 117 -37.53 33.55 39.00
N ALA A 118 -37.60 34.55 38.13
CA ALA A 118 -37.32 34.41 36.70
C ALA A 118 -36.15 35.31 36.30
N ALA A 119 -35.13 34.73 35.68
CA ALA A 119 -34.03 35.45 35.06
C ALA A 119 -34.03 35.20 33.56
N VAL A 120 -34.06 36.28 32.76
CA VAL A 120 -33.99 36.15 31.30
C VAL A 120 -32.57 35.82 30.90
N LYS A 121 -32.41 34.75 30.13
CA LYS A 121 -31.15 34.34 29.52
C LYS A 121 -31.22 34.50 28.02
N PHE A 122 -30.07 34.70 27.41
CA PHE A 122 -29.93 34.75 25.97
C PHE A 122 -28.82 33.82 25.51
N LYS A 123 -29.08 33.14 24.38
CA LYS A 123 -28.08 32.35 23.67
C LYS A 123 -28.43 32.31 22.19
N ASP A 124 -27.47 32.73 21.35
CA ASP A 124 -27.49 32.56 19.90
C ASP A 124 -28.79 33.00 19.22
N GLY A 125 -29.28 34.20 19.55
CA GLY A 125 -30.50 34.77 18.97
C GLY A 125 -31.80 34.38 19.67
N ASN A 126 -31.74 33.43 20.60
CA ASN A 126 -32.91 32.91 21.31
C ASN A 126 -32.93 33.36 22.77
N TYR A 127 -34.14 33.62 23.28
CA TYR A 127 -34.37 33.97 24.68
C TYR A 127 -34.86 32.77 25.46
N PHE A 128 -34.46 32.72 26.71
CA PHE A 128 -34.87 31.72 27.66
C PHE A 128 -35.19 32.39 28.99
N VAL A 129 -35.96 31.72 29.84
CA VAL A 129 -36.18 32.12 31.22
C VAL A 129 -35.71 31.01 32.13
N GLU A 130 -34.76 31.33 32.99
CA GLU A 130 -34.36 30.49 34.11
C GLU A 130 -35.35 30.71 35.25
N VAL A 131 -36.09 29.65 35.60
CA VAL A 131 -36.97 29.63 36.75
C VAL A 131 -36.28 28.89 37.89
N THR A 132 -36.25 29.53 39.07
CA THR A 132 -35.73 28.92 40.30
C THR A 132 -36.68 29.15 41.47
N GLY A 133 -36.62 28.27 42.49
CA GLY A 133 -37.43 28.39 43.70
C GLY A 133 -38.85 27.82 43.55
N THR A 134 -39.06 26.92 42.59
CA THR A 134 -40.33 26.23 42.33
C THR A 134 -40.15 24.72 42.36
N THR A 135 -41.24 23.96 42.18
CA THR A 135 -41.16 22.51 41.99
C THR A 135 -40.72 22.11 40.56
N LYS A 136 -40.55 23.07 39.65
CA LYS A 136 -40.26 22.88 38.22
C LYS A 136 -39.11 23.80 37.77
N ASP A 137 -38.01 23.79 38.50
CA ASP A 137 -36.86 24.64 38.18
C ASP A 137 -36.15 24.18 36.88
N GLY A 138 -35.75 25.16 36.07
CA GLY A 138 -35.11 24.91 34.79
C GLY A 138 -35.08 26.11 33.86
N LEU A 139 -34.50 25.87 32.68
CA LEU A 139 -34.42 26.84 31.60
C LEU A 139 -35.54 26.57 30.60
N TYR A 140 -36.37 27.56 30.32
CA TYR A 140 -37.53 27.44 29.43
C TYR A 140 -37.35 28.37 28.24
N GLU A 141 -37.74 27.94 27.04
CA GLU A 141 -37.75 28.83 25.87
C GLU A 141 -38.67 30.02 26.11
N ALA A 142 -38.30 31.18 25.60
CA ALA A 142 -39.08 32.39 25.76
C ALA A 142 -39.08 33.23 24.47
N THR A 143 -40.16 33.98 24.29
CA THR A 143 -40.29 34.99 23.26
C THR A 143 -40.30 36.37 23.89
N VAL A 144 -39.88 37.37 23.13
CA VAL A 144 -39.85 38.77 23.55
C VAL A 144 -40.68 39.58 22.58
N ASP A 145 -41.60 40.41 23.08
CA ASP A 145 -42.39 41.30 22.24
C ASP A 145 -41.66 42.63 21.92
N ALA A 146 -42.29 43.49 21.11
CA ALA A 146 -41.71 44.77 20.73
C ALA A 146 -41.51 45.76 21.90
N ALA A 147 -42.19 45.55 23.02
CA ALA A 147 -42.07 46.35 24.24
C ALA A 147 -41.06 45.78 25.26
N GLY A 148 -40.48 44.61 24.98
CA GLY A 148 -39.52 43.94 25.85
C GLY A 148 -40.16 43.00 26.89
N ALA A 149 -41.47 42.71 26.81
CA ALA A 149 -42.09 41.74 27.69
C ALA A 149 -41.69 40.32 27.29
N VAL A 150 -41.21 39.53 28.27
CA VAL A 150 -40.74 38.16 28.04
C VAL A 150 -41.81 37.15 28.41
N THR A 151 -42.21 36.33 27.44
CA THR A 151 -43.22 35.28 27.62
C THR A 151 -42.57 33.92 27.55
N MET A 152 -42.82 33.07 28.54
CA MET A 152 -42.30 31.71 28.57
C MET A 152 -43.14 30.76 27.70
N THR A 153 -42.47 29.79 27.08
CA THR A 153 -43.08 28.65 26.42
C THR A 153 -43.00 27.43 27.32
N ALA A 154 -44.08 26.64 27.37
CA ALA A 154 -44.12 25.41 28.16
C ALA A 154 -43.21 24.35 27.51
N ASN A 155 -41.98 24.20 28.02
CA ASN A 155 -41.09 23.02 27.96
C ASN A 155 -39.66 23.44 28.35
N LYS A 156 -38.93 22.55 29.04
CA LYS A 156 -37.55 22.81 29.47
C LYS A 156 -36.59 22.59 28.32
N ALA A 157 -35.71 23.56 28.06
CA ALA A 157 -34.61 23.47 27.11
C ALA A 157 -33.31 23.00 27.80
N THR A 158 -32.49 22.24 27.08
CA THR A 158 -31.14 21.86 27.53
C THR A 158 -30.14 22.73 26.78
N VAL A 159 -29.73 23.84 27.40
CA VAL A 159 -28.80 24.83 26.79
C VAL A 159 -27.64 25.08 27.75
N THR A 160 -26.41 24.99 27.24
CA THR A 160 -25.19 25.29 28.00
C THR A 160 -24.66 26.66 27.62
N GLY A 161 -24.21 27.45 28.61
CA GLY A 161 -23.55 28.74 28.38
C GLY A 161 -24.49 29.89 28.01
N ALA A 162 -25.79 29.79 28.34
CA ALA A 162 -26.70 30.92 28.22
C ALA A 162 -26.36 32.00 29.27
N SER A 163 -26.30 33.25 28.83
CA SER A 163 -25.92 34.39 29.68
C SER A 163 -27.16 35.14 30.17
N THR A 164 -27.16 35.61 31.42
CA THR A 164 -28.21 36.49 31.92
C THR A 164 -28.18 37.82 31.17
N VAL A 165 -29.33 38.26 30.68
CA VAL A 165 -29.49 39.56 30.00
C VAL A 165 -30.65 40.34 30.61
N THR A 166 -30.51 41.67 30.64
CA THR A 166 -31.54 42.60 31.13
C THR A 166 -32.12 43.48 30.02
N GLU A 167 -31.54 43.41 28.82
CA GLU A 167 -31.95 44.14 27.63
C GLU A 167 -32.01 43.21 26.43
N ASN A 168 -32.85 43.57 25.46
CA ASN A 168 -32.97 42.85 24.21
C ASN A 168 -31.61 42.82 23.51
N GLN A 169 -31.18 41.65 23.09
CA GLN A 169 -29.98 41.45 22.31
C GLN A 169 -30.26 41.69 20.83
N ILE A 170 -29.40 42.50 20.21
CA ILE A 170 -29.35 42.70 18.77
C ILE A 170 -28.03 42.14 18.24
N VAL A 171 -28.03 41.75 16.96
CA VAL A 171 -26.79 41.36 16.27
C VAL A 171 -25.84 42.55 16.31
N ASP A 172 -24.64 42.32 16.85
CA ASP A 172 -23.58 43.32 16.92
C ASP A 172 -22.71 43.28 15.66
N ALA A 173 -22.10 42.12 15.42
CA ALA A 173 -21.28 41.87 14.26
C ALA A 173 -21.40 40.41 13.80
N VAL A 174 -21.06 40.19 12.54
CA VAL A 174 -20.79 38.86 12.00
C VAL A 174 -19.31 38.85 11.61
N THR A 175 -18.50 38.09 12.34
CA THR A 175 -17.05 38.04 12.12
C THR A 175 -16.63 36.67 11.59
N PRO A 176 -15.87 36.61 10.49
CA PRO A 176 -15.29 35.36 10.02
C PRO A 176 -14.19 34.95 11.00
N THR A 177 -14.42 33.86 11.73
CA THR A 177 -13.48 33.30 12.69
C THR A 177 -12.92 31.98 12.18
N PRO A 178 -11.64 31.64 12.44
CA PRO A 178 -11.11 30.32 12.09
C PRO A 178 -11.92 29.21 12.74
N VAL A 179 -12.14 28.13 12.00
CA VAL A 179 -12.76 26.92 12.55
C VAL A 179 -11.92 26.31 13.68
N ASP A 180 -12.58 25.66 14.63
CA ASP A 180 -11.91 24.98 15.74
C ASP A 180 -11.15 23.74 15.24
N THR A 181 -9.83 23.76 15.39
CA THR A 181 -8.91 22.69 14.96
C THR A 181 -8.37 21.86 16.12
N VAL A 182 -8.81 22.06 17.38
CA VAL A 182 -8.17 21.46 18.56
C VAL A 182 -8.17 19.93 18.52
N ALA A 183 -9.29 19.31 18.14
CA ALA A 183 -9.39 17.85 18.03
C ALA A 183 -8.47 17.30 16.91
N ALA A 184 -8.46 17.96 15.76
CA ALA A 184 -7.64 17.57 14.61
C ALA A 184 -6.13 17.76 14.89
N ALA A 185 -5.75 18.84 15.58
CA ALA A 185 -4.38 19.09 16.03
C ALA A 185 -3.90 18.00 17.01
N THR A 186 -4.78 17.54 17.92
CA THR A 186 -4.49 16.44 18.83
C THR A 186 -4.24 15.13 18.06
N ALA A 187 -5.05 14.85 17.04
CA ALA A 187 -4.85 13.69 16.17
C ALA A 187 -3.50 13.74 15.42
N LEU A 188 -3.10 14.91 14.91
CA LEU A 188 -1.79 15.10 14.28
C LEU A 188 -0.64 14.87 15.27
N THR A 189 -0.74 15.39 16.50
CA THR A 189 0.28 15.15 17.54
C THR A 189 0.41 13.68 17.89
N ASN A 190 -0.70 12.96 18.04
CA ASN A 190 -0.69 11.51 18.27
C ASN A 190 -0.09 10.73 17.09
N ALA A 191 -0.18 11.28 15.87
CA ALA A 191 0.41 10.73 14.66
C ALA A 191 1.87 11.18 14.41
N GLY A 192 2.51 11.80 15.42
CA GLY A 192 3.93 12.17 15.40
C GLY A 192 4.25 13.58 14.90
N VAL A 193 3.25 14.44 14.64
CA VAL A 193 3.49 15.82 14.20
C VAL A 193 3.83 16.72 15.39
N THR A 194 5.06 17.21 15.42
CA THR A 194 5.52 18.14 16.45
C THR A 194 4.94 19.55 16.22
N GLY A 195 4.45 20.19 17.29
CA GLY A 195 4.03 21.59 17.25
C GLY A 195 2.63 21.85 16.67
N ALA A 196 1.81 20.81 16.46
CA ALA A 196 0.44 20.97 15.94
C ALA A 196 -0.51 21.69 16.92
N THR A 197 -0.43 21.40 18.22
CA THR A 197 -1.29 22.02 19.24
C THR A 197 -1.13 23.54 19.27
N GLY A 198 -2.23 24.28 19.08
CA GLY A 198 -2.25 25.75 19.08
C GLY A 198 -1.73 26.42 17.80
N ASN A 199 -1.09 25.69 16.89
CA ASN A 199 -0.53 26.24 15.64
C ASN A 199 -1.17 25.66 14.37
N THR A 200 -2.30 24.98 14.50
CA THR A 200 -3.00 24.34 13.39
C THR A 200 -4.13 25.20 12.88
N SER A 201 -4.15 25.48 11.57
CA SER A 201 -5.28 26.13 10.91
C SER A 201 -5.82 25.26 9.78
N LEU A 202 -7.15 25.22 9.62
CA LEU A 202 -7.75 24.54 8.47
C LEU A 202 -7.67 25.46 7.25
N VAL A 203 -7.22 24.92 6.13
CA VAL A 203 -7.14 25.60 4.85
C VAL A 203 -7.83 24.78 3.76
N LYS A 204 -8.46 25.47 2.82
CA LYS A 204 -8.86 24.90 1.53
C LYS A 204 -7.64 24.92 0.62
N MET A 205 -7.22 23.74 0.19
CA MET A 205 -5.99 23.54 -0.56
C MET A 205 -6.22 23.66 -2.06
N SER A 206 -5.23 24.23 -2.72
CA SER A 206 -5.08 24.20 -4.17
C SER A 206 -3.59 24.13 -4.54
N PHE A 207 -3.30 23.69 -5.75
CA PHE A 207 -1.96 23.56 -6.29
C PHE A 207 -1.87 24.36 -7.58
N GLU A 208 -0.88 25.25 -7.66
CA GLU A 208 -0.61 26.06 -8.84
C GLU A 208 0.57 25.47 -9.63
N ASP A 209 0.39 25.30 -10.93
CA ASP A 209 1.46 24.88 -11.84
C ASP A 209 2.37 26.05 -12.26
N LYS A 210 3.49 25.77 -12.95
CA LYS A 210 4.41 26.83 -13.42
C LYS A 210 3.78 27.80 -14.43
N ASN A 211 2.60 27.48 -14.95
CA ASN A 211 1.86 28.26 -15.91
C ASN A 211 0.75 29.11 -15.23
N GLY A 212 0.64 29.06 -13.89
CA GLY A 212 -0.36 29.79 -13.12
C GLY A 212 -1.74 29.12 -13.06
N LYS A 213 -1.88 27.90 -13.59
CA LYS A 213 -3.13 27.16 -13.51
C LYS A 213 -3.27 26.57 -12.11
N VAL A 214 -4.38 26.87 -11.45
CA VAL A 214 -4.71 26.40 -10.10
C VAL A 214 -5.67 25.21 -10.17
N THR A 215 -5.38 24.16 -9.41
CA THR A 215 -6.25 23.00 -9.22
C THR A 215 -6.57 22.80 -7.74
N ASP A 216 -7.85 22.73 -7.39
CA ASP A 216 -8.30 22.50 -6.01
C ASP A 216 -7.97 21.07 -5.53
N ALA A 217 -7.65 20.93 -4.25
CA ALA A 217 -7.15 19.68 -3.67
C ALA A 217 -7.75 19.32 -2.29
N GLY A 218 -8.99 19.76 -2.04
CA GLY A 218 -9.71 19.47 -0.80
C GLY A 218 -9.25 20.35 0.35
N TYR A 219 -9.18 19.78 1.56
CA TYR A 219 -8.82 20.49 2.78
C TYR A 219 -7.53 19.97 3.39
N ALA A 220 -6.82 20.84 4.10
CA ALA A 220 -5.65 20.47 4.88
C ALA A 220 -5.55 21.25 6.19
N LEU A 221 -4.85 20.67 7.14
CA LEU A 221 -4.39 21.28 8.37
C LEU A 221 -2.99 21.84 8.13
N LYS A 222 -2.86 23.15 8.12
CA LYS A 222 -1.58 23.83 8.01
C LYS A 222 -0.92 23.90 9.37
N VAL A 223 0.30 23.38 9.49
CA VAL A 223 1.15 23.45 10.68
C VAL A 223 2.52 23.96 10.26
N GLY A 224 2.86 25.20 10.63
CA GLY A 224 4.06 25.87 10.11
C GLY A 224 4.00 26.00 8.59
N ASN A 225 4.94 25.35 7.89
CA ASN A 225 5.02 25.32 6.43
C ASN A 225 4.39 24.06 5.81
N ASP A 226 3.99 23.10 6.64
CA ASP A 226 3.50 21.81 6.19
C ASP A 226 1.97 21.79 6.11
N TYR A 227 1.46 21.01 5.14
CA TYR A 227 0.04 20.81 4.92
C TYR A 227 -0.30 19.33 5.11
N TYR A 228 -1.09 19.03 6.13
CA TYR A 228 -1.56 17.68 6.43
C TYR A 228 -2.97 17.51 5.89
N ALA A 229 -3.21 16.49 5.06
CA ALA A 229 -4.51 16.27 4.45
C ALA A 229 -5.60 16.07 5.51
N ALA A 230 -6.78 16.63 5.29
CA ALA A 230 -7.89 16.54 6.23
C ALA A 230 -9.24 16.50 5.51
N ASP A 231 -10.23 15.88 6.15
CA ASP A 231 -11.62 15.95 5.75
C ASP A 231 -12.33 17.00 6.61
N TYR A 232 -13.21 17.79 5.99
CA TYR A 232 -13.99 18.82 6.67
C TYR A 232 -15.46 18.71 6.24
N ASP A 233 -16.34 18.54 7.23
CA ASP A 233 -17.78 18.59 7.01
C ASP A 233 -18.28 20.01 7.29
N GLU A 234 -18.63 20.73 6.23
CA GLU A 234 -19.10 22.11 6.30
C GLU A 234 -20.39 22.29 7.11
N LYS A 235 -21.22 21.24 7.24
CA LYS A 235 -22.49 21.31 7.97
C LYS A 235 -22.25 21.21 9.47
N THR A 236 -21.52 20.18 9.88
CA THR A 236 -21.26 19.90 11.30
C THR A 236 -20.09 20.72 11.84
N GLY A 237 -19.18 21.17 10.98
CA GLY A 237 -17.93 21.79 11.37
C GLY A 237 -16.86 20.78 11.81
N GLU A 238 -17.12 19.48 11.68
CA GLU A 238 -16.19 18.43 12.09
C GLU A 238 -14.97 18.39 11.17
N ILE A 239 -13.78 18.38 11.77
CA ILE A 239 -12.50 18.28 11.06
C ILE A 239 -11.82 16.97 11.45
N LYS A 240 -11.49 16.14 10.46
CA LYS A 240 -10.77 14.89 10.64
C LYS A 240 -9.42 14.96 9.95
N ALA A 241 -8.35 14.94 10.73
CA ALA A 241 -7.00 14.78 10.17
C ALA A 241 -6.90 13.41 9.49
N LYS A 242 -6.40 13.37 8.24
CA LYS A 242 -6.13 12.09 7.58
C LYS A 242 -4.87 11.48 8.18
N THR A 243 -5.00 10.25 8.64
CA THR A 243 -3.91 9.47 9.22
C THR A 243 -3.96 8.04 8.69
N VAL A 244 -2.81 7.36 8.65
CA VAL A 244 -2.72 5.94 8.32
C VAL A 244 -2.11 5.17 9.47
N ASN A 245 -2.61 3.97 9.74
CA ASN A 245 -2.07 3.06 10.74
C ASN A 245 -1.10 2.08 10.08
N TYR A 246 0.01 1.77 10.75
CA TYR A 246 1.01 0.80 10.29
C TYR A 246 1.64 0.09 11.51
N THR A 247 2.34 -1.02 11.26
CA THR A 247 3.16 -1.69 12.28
C THR A 247 4.62 -1.38 12.02
N ASP A 248 5.32 -0.79 12.98
CA ASP A 248 6.72 -0.40 12.81
C ASP A 248 7.68 -1.60 12.83
N ALA A 249 8.97 -1.35 12.60
CA ALA A 249 10.00 -2.40 12.60
C ALA A 249 10.13 -3.15 13.93
N THR A 250 9.64 -2.59 15.04
CA THR A 250 9.64 -3.23 16.37
C THR A 250 8.40 -4.10 16.61
N GLY A 251 7.40 -4.04 15.73
CA GLY A 251 6.12 -4.72 15.87
C GLY A 251 5.04 -3.89 16.57
N ALA A 252 5.29 -2.61 16.87
CA ALA A 252 4.32 -1.74 17.52
C ALA A 252 3.38 -1.07 16.50
N THR A 253 2.09 -1.00 16.82
CA THR A 253 1.14 -0.23 16.01
C THR A 253 1.37 1.26 16.20
N LYS A 254 1.63 1.96 15.10
CA LYS A 254 1.79 3.41 15.03
C LYS A 254 0.82 4.03 14.05
N THR A 255 0.64 5.34 14.19
CA THR A 255 -0.15 6.16 13.29
C THR A 255 0.75 7.21 12.67
N GLY A 256 0.67 7.37 11.35
CA GLY A 256 1.36 8.41 10.59
C GLY A 256 0.39 9.44 10.05
N ALA A 257 0.71 10.72 10.21
CA ALA A 257 -0.07 11.81 9.62
C ALA A 257 0.15 11.86 8.11
N VAL A 258 -0.93 12.05 7.34
CA VAL A 258 -0.84 12.18 5.89
C VAL A 258 -0.54 13.63 5.54
N LYS A 259 0.61 13.86 4.91
CA LYS A 259 1.11 15.16 4.48
C LYS A 259 1.08 15.28 2.96
N PHE A 260 0.77 16.46 2.43
CA PHE A 260 1.00 16.75 1.01
C PHE A 260 2.50 16.98 0.77
N GLY A 261 3.07 16.22 -0.15
CA GLY A 261 4.49 16.22 -0.47
C GLY A 261 4.80 15.42 -1.74
N GLY A 262 5.89 14.66 -1.72
CA GLY A 262 6.45 14.00 -2.90
C GLY A 262 7.03 14.99 -3.92
N ALA A 263 7.56 14.48 -5.03
CA ALA A 263 8.23 15.27 -6.07
C ALA A 263 7.35 16.36 -6.68
N ASN A 264 6.02 16.12 -6.74
CA ASN A 264 5.05 17.10 -7.23
C ASN A 264 4.47 18.02 -6.13
N GLY A 265 4.77 17.79 -4.85
CA GLY A 265 4.25 18.56 -3.71
C GLY A 265 2.77 18.31 -3.36
N LYS A 266 2.05 17.50 -4.14
CA LYS A 266 0.62 17.20 -3.96
C LYS A 266 0.31 15.74 -3.63
N THR A 267 1.34 14.92 -3.57
CA THR A 267 1.22 13.50 -3.25
C THR A 267 0.98 13.33 -1.76
N GLU A 268 0.04 12.47 -1.38
CA GLU A 268 -0.20 12.14 0.03
C GLU A 268 0.91 11.18 0.53
N VAL A 269 1.78 11.68 1.40
CA VAL A 269 2.95 10.96 1.95
C VAL A 269 2.91 10.90 3.48
N VAL A 270 3.67 9.97 4.04
CA VAL A 270 3.94 9.88 5.49
C VAL A 270 5.44 10.00 5.70
N THR A 271 5.87 10.95 6.53
CA THR A 271 7.29 11.26 6.78
C THR A 271 7.79 10.77 8.15
N THR A 272 6.94 10.09 8.92
CA THR A 272 7.22 9.72 10.32
C THR A 272 7.58 8.25 10.51
N VAL A 273 7.72 7.48 9.43
CA VAL A 273 8.10 6.06 9.50
C VAL A 273 9.64 5.98 9.58
N ASP A 274 10.16 5.91 10.80
CA ASP A 274 11.59 5.76 11.10
C ASP A 274 12.51 6.78 10.40
N GLY A 275 11.99 7.98 10.12
CA GLY A 275 12.70 9.08 9.45
C GLY A 275 12.62 9.08 7.92
N ASN A 276 12.01 8.05 7.33
CA ASN A 276 11.85 7.92 5.88
C ASN A 276 10.48 8.44 5.43
N THR A 277 10.38 8.75 4.13
CA THR A 277 9.13 9.22 3.51
C THR A 277 8.57 8.15 2.59
N TYR A 278 7.31 7.78 2.78
CA TYR A 278 6.62 6.79 1.96
C TYR A 278 5.29 7.33 1.46
N GLN A 279 4.77 6.74 0.37
CA GLN A 279 3.41 7.01 -0.09
C GLN A 279 2.40 6.57 0.97
N ALA A 280 1.41 7.42 1.28
CA ALA A 280 0.44 7.10 2.31
C ALA A 280 -0.39 5.84 1.97
N SER A 281 -0.63 5.57 0.69
CA SER A 281 -1.30 4.36 0.21
C SER A 281 -0.55 3.09 0.58
N ASP A 282 0.78 3.13 0.53
CA ASP A 282 1.64 1.95 0.67
C ASP A 282 1.90 1.65 2.15
N VAL A 283 1.96 2.69 2.98
CA VAL A 283 2.08 2.57 4.44
C VAL A 283 0.79 2.02 5.08
N LYS A 284 -0.37 2.28 4.48
CA LYS A 284 -1.66 1.96 5.09
C LYS A 284 -1.82 0.45 5.36
N GLY A 285 -1.73 0.08 6.64
CA GLY A 285 -1.83 -1.30 7.11
C GLY A 285 -0.57 -2.13 6.86
N HIS A 286 0.52 -1.54 6.36
CA HIS A 286 1.78 -2.25 6.16
C HIS A 286 2.43 -2.62 7.50
N ASN A 287 3.16 -3.74 7.49
CA ASN A 287 3.93 -4.21 8.63
C ASN A 287 5.42 -4.19 8.27
N PHE A 288 6.16 -3.24 8.83
CA PHE A 288 7.60 -3.07 8.60
C PHE A 288 8.46 -4.11 9.34
N GLN A 289 7.90 -4.88 10.29
CA GLN A 289 8.60 -5.98 10.96
C GLN A 289 8.63 -7.26 10.12
N SER A 290 7.51 -7.60 9.46
CA SER A 290 7.36 -8.89 8.75
C SER A 290 7.05 -8.74 7.26
N GLY A 291 6.67 -7.56 6.80
CA GLY A 291 6.41 -7.26 5.40
C GLY A 291 7.69 -7.00 4.62
N GLY A 292 7.59 -7.09 3.30
CA GLY A 292 8.68 -6.67 2.42
C GLY A 292 8.98 -5.18 2.56
N ALA A 293 10.22 -4.79 2.29
CA ALA A 293 10.63 -3.39 2.26
C ALA A 293 9.76 -2.61 1.26
N LEU A 294 9.28 -1.44 1.68
CA LEU A 294 8.61 -0.49 0.79
C LEU A 294 9.63 0.43 0.15
N SER A 295 9.38 0.82 -1.10
CA SER A 295 10.13 1.87 -1.76
C SER A 295 9.78 3.23 -1.16
N GLU A 296 10.79 4.04 -0.87
CA GLU A 296 10.60 5.41 -0.42
C GLU A 296 9.89 6.24 -1.50
N ALA A 297 9.04 7.18 -1.06
CA ALA A 297 8.36 8.08 -1.98
C ALA A 297 9.39 9.01 -2.64
N VAL A 298 9.22 9.23 -3.94
CA VAL A 298 10.09 10.17 -4.65
C VAL A 298 9.83 11.59 -4.15
N THR A 299 10.86 12.25 -3.62
CA THR A 299 10.75 13.60 -3.01
C THR A 299 11.23 14.71 -3.94
N THR A 300 12.06 14.39 -4.94
CA THR A 300 12.59 15.36 -5.89
C THR A 300 12.59 14.79 -7.30
N LYS A 301 12.59 15.68 -8.29
CA LYS A 301 12.83 15.31 -9.69
C LYS A 301 14.18 14.61 -9.84
N THR A 302 14.25 13.59 -10.69
CA THR A 302 15.49 12.90 -11.00
C THR A 302 16.34 13.71 -11.97
N GLU A 303 17.59 13.96 -11.57
CA GLU A 303 18.61 14.52 -12.44
C GLU A 303 19.13 13.47 -13.44
N ASN A 304 19.30 13.88 -14.70
CA ASN A 304 19.77 13.02 -15.81
C ASN A 304 19.06 11.65 -15.88
N PRO A 305 17.71 11.60 -15.99
CA PRO A 305 16.96 10.35 -15.92
C PRO A 305 17.34 9.36 -17.03
N LEU A 306 17.69 9.85 -18.23
CA LEU A 306 18.11 8.99 -19.34
C LEU A 306 19.40 8.23 -19.03
N ALA A 307 20.38 8.88 -18.39
CA ALA A 307 21.63 8.23 -18.02
C ALA A 307 21.41 7.11 -16.97
N LYS A 308 20.45 7.30 -16.05
CA LYS A 308 20.06 6.24 -15.10
C LYS A 308 19.37 5.07 -15.81
N ILE A 309 18.49 5.36 -16.76
CA ILE A 309 17.82 4.33 -17.56
C ILE A 309 18.83 3.56 -18.43
N ASP A 310 19.79 4.25 -19.06
CA ASP A 310 20.85 3.59 -19.84
C ASP A 310 21.73 2.70 -18.98
N ALA A 311 22.06 3.13 -17.76
CA ALA A 311 22.79 2.29 -16.80
C ALA A 311 21.99 1.05 -16.41
N ALA A 312 20.69 1.17 -16.15
CA ALA A 312 19.80 0.05 -15.88
C ALA A 312 19.70 -0.92 -17.08
N LEU A 313 19.56 -0.39 -18.30
CA LEU A 313 19.53 -1.19 -19.52
C LEU A 313 20.84 -1.96 -19.73
N ALA A 314 21.99 -1.31 -19.46
CA ALA A 314 23.29 -1.97 -19.53
C ALA A 314 23.44 -3.11 -18.52
N GLN A 315 22.91 -2.96 -17.30
CA GLN A 315 22.89 -4.05 -16.31
C GLN A 315 22.04 -5.24 -16.78
N VAL A 316 20.85 -4.98 -17.32
CA VAL A 316 19.98 -6.04 -17.87
C VAL A 316 20.64 -6.73 -19.07
N ASP A 317 21.28 -5.96 -19.95
CA ASP A 317 21.97 -6.51 -21.13
C ASP A 317 23.16 -7.38 -20.76
N ALA A 318 23.97 -6.95 -19.77
CA ALA A 318 25.07 -7.75 -19.23
C ALA A 318 24.59 -9.11 -18.71
N LEU A 319 23.53 -9.14 -17.89
CA LEU A 319 22.96 -10.39 -17.39
C LEU A 319 22.43 -11.28 -18.53
N ARG A 320 21.80 -10.70 -19.56
CA ARG A 320 21.33 -11.46 -20.73
C ARG A 320 22.48 -12.06 -21.53
N SER A 321 23.57 -11.31 -21.69
CA SER A 321 24.80 -11.80 -22.32
C SER A 321 25.40 -12.98 -21.55
N ASP A 322 25.52 -12.87 -20.23
CA ASP A 322 26.07 -13.92 -19.37
C ASP A 322 25.22 -15.20 -19.43
N LEU A 323 23.88 -15.07 -19.36
CA LEU A 323 22.96 -16.20 -19.51
C LEU A 323 23.05 -16.84 -20.90
N GLY A 324 23.25 -16.05 -21.96
CA GLY A 324 23.48 -16.56 -23.32
C GLY A 324 24.79 -17.35 -23.43
N ALA A 325 25.87 -16.87 -22.80
CA ALA A 325 27.14 -17.59 -22.76
C ALA A 325 27.02 -18.92 -22.01
N VAL A 326 26.30 -18.94 -20.88
CA VAL A 326 26.02 -20.15 -20.10
C VAL A 326 25.18 -21.15 -20.90
N GLN A 327 24.17 -20.70 -21.65
CA GLN A 327 23.41 -21.58 -22.56
C GLN A 327 24.32 -22.26 -23.61
N ASN A 328 25.27 -21.53 -24.18
CA ASN A 328 26.24 -22.10 -25.13
C ASN A 328 27.14 -23.15 -24.47
N ARG A 329 27.54 -22.94 -23.20
CA ARG A 329 28.31 -23.93 -22.43
C ARG A 329 27.50 -25.19 -22.17
N PHE A 330 26.23 -25.06 -21.77
CA PHE A 330 25.34 -26.22 -21.59
C PHE A 330 25.12 -26.99 -22.89
N ASN A 331 24.85 -26.32 -24.02
CA ASN A 331 24.69 -26.98 -25.32
C ASN A 331 25.95 -27.74 -25.76
N SER A 332 27.12 -27.19 -25.45
CA SER A 332 28.40 -27.85 -25.71
C SER A 332 28.59 -29.10 -24.84
N ALA A 333 28.28 -29.01 -23.55
CA ALA A 333 28.30 -30.16 -22.65
C ALA A 333 27.32 -31.25 -23.11
N ILE A 334 26.09 -30.88 -23.49
CA ILE A 334 25.07 -31.80 -24.01
C ILE A 334 25.58 -32.53 -25.26
N THR A 335 26.18 -31.81 -26.21
CA THR A 335 26.71 -32.40 -27.45
C THR A 335 27.83 -33.41 -27.15
N ASN A 336 28.75 -33.06 -26.24
CA ASN A 336 29.85 -33.94 -25.84
C ASN A 336 29.36 -35.19 -25.09
N LEU A 337 28.40 -35.03 -24.17
CA LEU A 337 27.75 -36.15 -23.49
C LEU A 337 27.03 -37.06 -24.48
N GLY A 338 26.29 -36.50 -25.43
CA GLY A 338 25.60 -37.27 -26.48
C GLY A 338 26.57 -38.11 -27.31
N ASN A 339 27.69 -37.52 -27.74
CA ASN A 339 28.74 -38.25 -28.46
C ASN A 339 29.36 -39.37 -27.61
N THR A 340 29.65 -39.08 -26.34
CA THR A 340 30.20 -40.08 -25.40
C THR A 340 29.24 -41.24 -25.19
N VAL A 341 27.95 -40.96 -25.01
CA VAL A 341 26.90 -41.98 -24.86
C VAL A 341 26.78 -42.84 -26.12
N ASN A 342 26.79 -42.24 -27.32
CA ASN A 342 26.74 -42.99 -28.58
C ASN A 342 27.96 -43.92 -28.73
N ASN A 343 29.17 -43.40 -28.53
CA ASN A 343 30.40 -44.18 -28.63
C ASN A 343 30.44 -45.34 -27.61
N LEU A 344 30.02 -45.10 -26.37
CA LEU A 344 29.95 -46.13 -25.34
C LEU A 344 28.86 -47.16 -25.64
N SER A 345 27.71 -46.73 -26.17
CA SER A 345 26.64 -47.65 -26.56
C SER A 345 27.07 -48.55 -27.72
N GLU A 346 27.79 -48.02 -28.72
CA GLU A 346 28.36 -48.82 -29.82
C GLU A 346 29.45 -49.78 -29.35
N ALA A 347 30.35 -49.32 -28.48
CA ALA A 347 31.37 -50.17 -27.89
C ALA A 347 30.75 -51.31 -27.05
N ARG A 348 29.71 -50.99 -26.28
CA ARG A 348 28.96 -51.98 -25.50
C ARG A 348 28.24 -52.98 -26.41
N SER A 349 27.58 -52.52 -27.48
CA SER A 349 26.94 -53.38 -28.48
C SER A 349 27.95 -54.35 -29.10
N ARG A 350 29.15 -53.90 -29.48
CA ARG A 350 30.20 -54.80 -30.00
C ARG A 350 30.69 -55.87 -29.02
N ILE A 351 30.55 -55.63 -27.72
CA ILE A 351 31.01 -56.55 -26.67
C ILE A 351 29.88 -57.49 -26.23
N GLU A 352 28.67 -56.95 -26.03
CA GLU A 352 27.53 -57.70 -25.51
C GLU A 352 26.67 -58.33 -26.60
N ASP A 353 26.51 -57.66 -27.75
CA ASP A 353 25.68 -58.19 -28.83
C ASP A 353 26.46 -59.26 -29.60
N SER A 354 25.95 -60.48 -29.58
CA SER A 354 26.48 -61.56 -30.40
C SER A 354 26.13 -61.32 -31.86
N ASP A 355 27.10 -61.48 -32.76
CA ASP A 355 26.81 -61.53 -34.20
C ASP A 355 25.91 -62.74 -34.51
N TYR A 356 24.64 -62.43 -34.80
CA TYR A 356 23.61 -63.42 -35.09
C TYR A 356 24.00 -64.38 -36.23
N ALA A 357 24.76 -63.91 -37.22
CA ALA A 357 25.21 -64.75 -38.32
C ALA A 357 26.18 -65.85 -37.84
N THR A 358 27.07 -65.51 -36.91
CA THR A 358 28.02 -66.46 -36.34
C THR A 358 27.33 -67.42 -35.37
N GLU A 359 26.45 -66.93 -34.50
CA GLU A 359 25.77 -67.82 -33.55
C GLU A 359 24.72 -68.72 -34.17
N VAL A 360 24.02 -68.30 -35.22
CA VAL A 360 23.17 -69.21 -35.99
C VAL A 360 24.00 -70.27 -36.72
N SER A 361 25.17 -69.90 -37.24
CA SER A 361 26.07 -70.86 -37.88
C SER A 361 26.62 -71.88 -36.88
N ASN A 362 27.00 -71.45 -35.68
CA ASN A 362 27.44 -72.33 -34.60
C ASN A 362 26.30 -73.20 -34.07
N MET A 363 25.10 -72.65 -33.89
CA MET A 363 23.90 -73.39 -33.50
C MET A 363 23.54 -74.45 -34.55
N SER A 364 23.54 -74.08 -35.83
CA SER A 364 23.28 -75.00 -36.94
C SER A 364 24.34 -76.09 -37.01
N ARG A 365 25.64 -75.74 -36.87
CA ARG A 365 26.73 -76.71 -36.76
C ARG A 365 26.53 -77.65 -35.56
N ALA A 366 26.15 -77.12 -34.40
CA ALA A 366 25.89 -77.92 -33.20
C ALA A 366 24.68 -78.85 -33.38
N GLN A 367 23.61 -78.40 -34.04
CA GLN A 367 22.44 -79.22 -34.40
C GLN A 367 22.81 -80.33 -35.40
N ILE A 368 23.61 -80.03 -36.43
CA ILE A 368 24.13 -81.02 -37.37
C ILE A 368 25.03 -82.02 -36.64
N LEU A 369 25.90 -81.57 -35.72
CA LEU A 369 26.74 -82.44 -34.89
C LEU A 369 25.92 -83.32 -33.95
N GLN A 370 24.84 -82.81 -33.36
CA GLN A 370 23.93 -83.61 -32.54
C GLN A 370 23.21 -84.67 -33.40
N GLN A 371 22.69 -84.29 -34.58
CA GLN A 371 22.05 -85.24 -35.50
C GLN A 371 23.05 -86.30 -36.01
N ALA A 372 24.24 -85.89 -36.43
CA ALA A 372 25.31 -86.80 -36.83
C ALA A 372 25.78 -87.68 -35.67
N GLY A 373 25.91 -87.13 -34.45
CA GLY A 373 26.24 -87.86 -33.24
C GLY A 373 25.20 -88.92 -32.90
N THR A 374 23.90 -88.61 -33.01
CA THR A 374 22.83 -89.61 -32.82
C THR A 374 22.81 -90.67 -33.91
N SER A 375 23.11 -90.32 -35.17
CA SER A 375 23.22 -91.27 -36.28
C SER A 375 24.42 -92.20 -36.15
N VAL A 376 25.59 -91.65 -35.80
CA VAL A 376 26.81 -92.43 -35.50
C VAL A 376 26.62 -93.28 -34.25
N LEU A 377 25.91 -92.79 -33.23
CA LEU A 377 25.56 -93.58 -32.04
C LEU A 377 24.62 -94.74 -32.41
N ALA A 378 23.63 -94.50 -33.26
CA ALA A 378 22.75 -95.56 -33.78
C ALA A 378 23.51 -96.59 -34.62
N GLN A 379 24.45 -96.14 -35.46
CA GLN A 379 25.29 -97.02 -36.27
C GLN A 379 26.31 -97.79 -35.42
N ALA A 380 26.92 -97.15 -34.42
CA ALA A 380 27.80 -97.79 -33.45
C ALA A 380 27.06 -98.82 -32.58
N ASN A 381 25.77 -98.61 -32.28
CA ASN A 381 24.93 -99.60 -31.61
C ASN A 381 24.54 -100.79 -32.50
N GLN A 382 24.49 -100.61 -33.83
CA GLN A 382 24.21 -101.68 -34.81
C GLN A 382 25.44 -102.52 -35.19
N VAL A 383 26.65 -101.96 -35.13
CA VAL A 383 27.90 -102.68 -35.47
C VAL A 383 28.06 -103.97 -34.65
N PRO A 384 27.87 -103.99 -33.31
CA PRO A 384 27.90 -105.23 -32.53
C PRO A 384 26.79 -106.20 -32.93
N GLN A 385 25.58 -105.71 -33.24
CA GLN A 385 24.42 -106.55 -33.59
C GLN A 385 24.59 -107.23 -34.96
N ASN A 386 25.20 -106.56 -35.94
CA ASN A 386 25.50 -107.14 -37.24
C ASN A 386 26.60 -108.22 -37.16
N VAL A 387 27.59 -108.04 -36.29
CA VAL A 387 28.62 -109.06 -36.02
C VAL A 387 28.01 -110.29 -35.34
N LEU A 388 27.04 -110.10 -34.43
CA LEU A 388 26.28 -111.20 -33.81
C LEU A 388 25.31 -111.90 -34.78
N SER A 389 24.82 -111.21 -35.81
CA SER A 389 23.95 -111.77 -36.88
C SER A 389 24.73 -112.64 -37.88
N LEU A 390 25.95 -112.22 -38.24
CA LEU A 390 26.85 -112.95 -39.16
C LEU A 390 27.48 -114.23 -38.57
N LEU A 391 27.37 -114.42 -37.25
CA LEU A 391 27.88 -115.58 -36.53
C LEU A 391 26.78 -116.60 -36.16
N ARG A 392 25.57 -116.45 -36.68
CA ARG A 392 24.44 -117.39 -36.45
C ARG A 392 24.13 -118.25 -37.66
#